data_AF-A0A947JV77-F1
#
_entry.id   AF-A0A947JV77-F1
#
_cell.length_a   1.000
_cell.length_b   1.000
_cell.length_c   1.000
_cell.angle_alpha   90.00
_cell.angle_beta   90.00
_cell.angle_gamma   90.00
#
_symmetry.space_group_name_H-M   'P 1'
#
loop_
_entity.id
_entity.type
_entity.pdbx_description
1 polymer ?
#
loop_
_entity_poly.entity_id
_entity_poly.type
_entity_poly.pdbx_seq_one_letter_code
_entity_poly.pdbx_strand_id
1 'polypeptide(L)'
;MAKTNAERQADYRKKHLVLEGGTKERLNMLVSGSTKAKLERIAFHYGVTKIEVIERLLAKEENTILEPLTSMQAIAYYDKVTQ
;
A
#
# COMPACT_ATOMS: atom_id res chain seq x y z
N MET A 1 29.20 12.32 14.12
CA MET A 1 28.05 12.43 15.05
C MET A 1 27.10 11.27 14.78
N ALA A 2 26.60 10.61 15.82
CA ALA A 2 25.58 9.58 15.65
C ALA A 2 24.27 10.23 15.19
N LYS A 3 23.67 9.71 14.12
CA LYS A 3 22.39 10.26 13.59
C LYS A 3 21.31 10.19 14.65
N THR A 4 20.64 11.31 14.87
CA THR A 4 19.46 11.40 15.74
C THR A 4 18.35 10.47 15.21
N ASN A 5 17.41 10.09 16.07
CA ASN A 5 16.29 9.25 15.66
C ASN A 5 15.50 9.87 14.50
N ALA A 6 15.32 11.20 14.52
CA ALA A 6 14.64 11.94 13.45
C ALA A 6 15.36 11.84 12.10
N GLU A 7 16.69 11.95 12.10
CA GLU A 7 17.54 11.81 10.90
C GLU A 7 17.56 10.36 10.39
N ARG A 8 17.61 9.37 11.30
CA ARG A 8 17.48 7.94 10.92
C ARG A 8 16.13 7.65 10.29
N GLN A 9 15.06 8.20 10.84
CA GLN A 9 13.71 8.08 10.27
C GLN A 9 13.62 8.74 8.89
N ALA A 10 14.24 9.91 8.71
CA ALA A 10 14.26 10.64 7.44
C ALA A 10 15.04 9.89 6.35
N ASP A 11 16.19 9.32 6.70
CA ASP A 11 17.01 8.52 5.79
C ASP A 11 16.34 7.19 5.42
N TYR A 12 15.69 6.52 6.37
CA TYR A 12 14.88 5.33 6.09
C TYR A 12 13.75 5.66 5.11
N ARG A 13 13.04 6.79 5.33
CA ARG A 13 11.98 7.26 4.41
C ARG A 13 12.51 7.54 3.01
N LYS A 14 13.69 8.14 2.87
CA LYS A 14 14.33 8.41 1.56
C LYS A 14 14.75 7.12 0.86
N LYS A 15 15.32 6.16 1.59
CA LYS A 15 15.79 4.88 1.03
C LYS A 15 14.65 3.97 0.60
N HIS A 16 13.51 3.98 1.31
CA HIS A 16 12.36 3.13 0.95
C HIS A 16 11.52 3.63 -0.23
N LEU A 17 11.76 4.85 -0.70
CA LEU A 17 11.10 5.45 -1.87
C LEU A 17 11.73 5.04 -3.21
N VAL A 18 12.92 4.42 -3.20
CA VAL A 18 13.65 4.06 -4.42
C VAL A 18 13.86 2.54 -4.41
N LEU A 19 13.03 1.81 -5.13
CA LEU A 19 13.31 0.45 -5.58
C LEU A 19 13.28 0.46 -7.11
N GLU A 20 14.19 -0.29 -7.72
CA GLU A 20 14.34 -0.38 -9.17
C GLU A 20 13.00 -0.73 -9.84
N GLY A 21 12.51 0.18 -10.70
CA GLY A 21 11.41 -0.08 -11.63
C GLY A 21 10.03 0.52 -11.31
N GLY A 22 9.83 1.26 -10.21
CA GLY A 22 8.51 1.86 -9.94
C GLY A 22 8.49 3.05 -8.96
N THR A 23 7.43 3.86 -9.04
CA THR A 23 7.16 4.97 -8.12
C THR A 23 6.28 4.48 -6.96
N LYS A 24 6.83 4.46 -5.74
CA LYS A 24 6.01 4.24 -4.53
C LYS A 24 5.33 5.53 -4.12
N GLU A 25 4.02 5.47 -3.92
CA GLU A 25 3.24 6.60 -3.41
C GLU A 25 2.86 6.41 -1.93
N ARG A 26 2.64 7.52 -1.21
CA ARG A 26 2.27 7.47 0.20
C ARG A 26 0.76 7.43 0.36
N LEU A 27 0.27 6.37 1.00
CA LEU A 27 -1.10 6.31 1.51
C LEU A 27 -1.19 7.13 2.81
N ASN A 28 -1.55 8.41 2.73
CA ASN A 28 -1.69 9.28 3.90
C ASN A 28 -3.00 9.00 4.64
N MET A 29 -3.02 7.97 5.49
CA MET A 29 -4.24 7.57 6.21
C MET A 29 -4.00 7.22 7.68
N LEU A 30 -5.02 7.47 8.49
CA LEU A 30 -5.14 6.96 9.86
C LEU A 30 -6.14 5.80 9.86
N VAL A 31 -5.80 4.73 10.58
CA VAL A 31 -6.66 3.56 10.75
C VAL A 31 -6.90 3.30 12.23
N SER A 32 -7.99 2.60 12.55
CA SER A 32 -8.27 2.19 13.92
C SER A 32 -7.17 1.26 14.47
N GLY A 33 -6.99 1.25 15.79
CA GLY A 33 -6.04 0.36 16.45
C GLY A 33 -6.33 -1.12 16.19
N SER A 34 -7.60 -1.49 16.07
CA SER A 34 -8.02 -2.87 15.75
C SER A 34 -7.62 -3.28 14.33
N THR A 35 -7.74 -2.39 13.35
CA THR A 35 -7.27 -2.62 11.98
C THR A 35 -5.77 -2.81 11.93
N LYS A 36 -5.01 -1.95 12.61
CA LYS A 36 -3.54 -2.09 12.72
C LYS A 36 -3.15 -3.45 13.32
N ALA A 37 -3.79 -3.86 14.41
CA ALA A 37 -3.49 -5.14 15.06
C ALA A 37 -3.80 -6.36 14.17
N LYS A 38 -4.91 -6.31 13.39
CA LYS A 38 -5.23 -7.35 12.40
C LYS A 38 -4.16 -7.42 11.31
N LEU A 39 -3.78 -6.26 10.76
CA LEU A 39 -2.76 -6.15 9.72
C LEU A 39 -1.41 -6.73 10.19
N GLU A 40 -1.02 -6.43 11.43
CA GLU A 40 0.20 -6.98 12.03
C GLU A 40 0.17 -8.50 12.17
N ARG A 41 -0.94 -9.07 12.64
CA ARG A 41 -1.07 -10.54 12.75
C ARG A 41 -1.01 -11.23 11.39
N ILE A 42 -1.68 -10.68 10.38
CA ILE A 42 -1.69 -11.24 9.02
C ILE A 42 -0.28 -11.18 8.41
N ALA A 43 0.37 -10.03 8.50
CA ALA A 43 1.73 -9.84 8.00
C ALA A 43 2.70 -10.83 8.66
N PHE A 44 2.61 -11.00 9.98
CA PHE A 44 3.41 -11.96 10.73
C PHE A 44 3.14 -13.40 10.30
N HIS A 45 1.87 -13.80 10.20
CA HIS A 45 1.48 -15.17 9.84
C HIS A 45 2.01 -15.58 8.45
N TYR A 46 1.99 -14.65 7.48
CA TYR A 46 2.47 -14.91 6.13
C TYR A 46 3.96 -14.61 5.92
N GLY A 47 4.66 -14.04 6.90
CA GLY A 47 6.06 -13.65 6.77
C GLY A 47 6.30 -12.51 5.77
N VAL A 48 5.31 -11.62 5.60
CA VAL A 48 5.31 -10.54 4.59
C VAL A 48 5.23 -9.16 5.25
N THR A 49 5.39 -8.11 4.45
CA THR A 49 5.26 -6.74 4.97
C THR A 49 3.79 -6.32 5.11
N LYS A 50 3.51 -5.34 5.97
CA LYS A 50 2.16 -4.75 6.08
C LYS A 50 1.70 -4.10 4.77
N ILE A 51 2.63 -3.50 4.02
CA ILE A 51 2.37 -2.90 2.70
C ILE A 51 1.90 -3.99 1.75
N GLU A 52 2.62 -5.11 1.69
CA GLU A 52 2.28 -6.25 0.83
C GLU A 52 0.91 -6.85 1.18
N VAL A 53 0.54 -6.92 2.47
CA VAL A 53 -0.82 -7.35 2.84
C VAL A 53 -1.87 -6.38 2.29
N ILE A 54 -1.64 -5.08 2.38
CA ILE A 54 -2.55 -4.06 1.84
C ILE A 54 -2.64 -4.19 0.31
N GLU A 55 -1.51 -4.29 -0.40
CA GLU A 55 -1.46 -4.44 -1.85
C GLU A 55 -2.21 -5.70 -2.31
N ARG A 56 -2.00 -6.84 -1.65
CA ARG A 56 -2.71 -8.09 -1.94
C ARG A 56 -4.22 -7.97 -1.72
N LEU A 57 -4.65 -7.33 -0.62
CA LEU A 57 -6.06 -7.13 -0.32
C LEU A 57 -6.73 -6.19 -1.34
N LEU A 58 -6.06 -5.09 -1.69
CA LEU A 58 -6.57 -4.13 -2.68
C LEU A 58 -6.65 -4.76 -4.07
N ALA A 59 -5.61 -5.46 -4.52
CA ALA A 59 -5.63 -6.15 -5.81
C ALA A 59 -6.74 -7.21 -5.89
N LYS A 60 -6.96 -7.95 -4.79
CA LYS A 60 -8.06 -8.92 -4.73
C LYS A 60 -9.43 -8.24 -4.84
N GLU A 61 -9.63 -7.16 -4.09
CA GLU A 61 -10.89 -6.42 -4.09
C GLU A 61 -11.14 -5.76 -5.46
N GLU A 62 -10.12 -5.14 -6.04
CA GLU A 62 -10.19 -4.53 -7.37
C GLU A 62 -10.53 -5.56 -8.44
N ASN A 63 -9.91 -6.75 -8.42
CA ASN A 63 -10.28 -7.84 -9.31
C ASN A 63 -11.74 -8.27 -9.15
N THR A 64 -12.25 -8.32 -7.90
CA THR A 64 -13.65 -8.66 -7.62
C THR A 64 -14.61 -7.60 -8.18
N ILE A 65 -14.21 -6.32 -8.12
CA ILE A 65 -14.97 -5.21 -8.71
C ILE A 65 -14.97 -5.28 -10.23
N LEU A 66 -13.82 -5.60 -10.84
CA LEU A 66 -13.62 -5.61 -12.29
C LEU A 66 -14.21 -6.84 -12.99
N GLU A 67 -14.24 -8.00 -12.33
CA GLU A 67 -14.73 -9.27 -12.90
C GLU A 67 -16.09 -9.18 -13.61
N PRO A 68 -17.13 -8.52 -13.05
CA PRO A 68 -18.42 -8.38 -13.72
C PRO A 68 -18.50 -7.23 -14.74
N LEU A 69 -17.45 -6.39 -14.88
CA LEU A 69 -17.51 -5.18 -15.71
C LEU A 69 -17.22 -5.46 -17.18
N THR A 70 -17.94 -4.77 -18.05
CA THR A 70 -17.55 -4.65 -19.47
C THR A 70 -16.28 -3.82 -19.61
N SER A 71 -15.58 -3.94 -20.73
CA SER A 71 -14.36 -3.15 -21.00
C SER A 71 -14.57 -1.65 -20.86
N MET A 72 -15.73 -1.13 -21.29
CA MET A 72 -16.06 0.29 -21.16
C MET A 72 -16.27 0.73 -19.70
N GLN A 73 -16.86 -0.13 -18.87
CA GLN A 73 -17.04 0.13 -17.45
C GLN A 73 -15.73 0.04 -16.67
N ALA A 74 -14.84 -0.89 -17.05
CA ALA A 74 -13.50 -1.00 -16.47
C ALA A 74 -12.65 0.25 -16.79
N ILE A 75 -12.70 0.75 -18.02
CA ILE A 75 -12.03 2.02 -18.40
C ILE A 75 -12.55 3.16 -17.54
N ALA A 76 -13.87 3.30 -17.41
CA ALA A 76 -14.47 4.34 -16.58
C ALA A 76 -14.12 4.22 -15.07
N TYR A 77 -13.86 3.01 -14.58
CA TYR A 77 -13.38 2.79 -13.21
C TYR A 77 -11.98 3.36 -13.01
N TYR A 78 -11.04 3.10 -13.93
CA TYR A 78 -9.68 3.63 -13.85
C TYR A 78 -9.59 5.15 -14.06
N ASP A 79 -10.43 5.69 -14.94
CA ASP A 79 -10.45 7.15 -15.23
C ASP A 79 -10.85 7.98 -14.01
N LYS A 80 -11.67 7.44 -13.08
CA LYS A 80 -12.07 8.14 -11.85
C LYS A 80 -10.92 8.46 -10.91
N VAL A 81 -9.77 7.80 -11.05
CA VAL A 81 -8.57 8.05 -10.23
C VAL A 81 -7.64 9.07 -10.89
N THR A 82 -7.83 9.36 -12.19
CA THR A 82 -6.94 10.20 -13.00
C THR A 82 -7.41 11.65 -13.13
N GLN A 83 -8.56 12.03 -12.53
CA GLN A 83 -9.08 13.40 -12.46
C GLN A 83 -8.70 14.11 -11.16
#